data_AF-A0A9D1ZF63-F1
#
_entry.id   AF-A0A9D1ZF63-F1
#
_cell.length_a   1.000
_cell.length_b   1.000
_cell.length_c   1.000
_cell.angle_alpha   90.00
_cell.angle_beta   90.00
_cell.angle_gamma   90.00
#
_symmetry.space_group_name_H-M   'P 1'
#
loop_
_entity.id
_entity.type
_entity.pdbx_description
1 polymer ?
#
loop_
_entity_poly.entity_id
_entity_poly.type
_entity_poly.pdbx_seq_one_letter_code
_entity_poly.pdbx_strand_id
1 'polypeptide(L)' 'MSAKAANAENKTGFLAKIKRYFKDMRGELKKVVWPEKKQVLNNTGIVIIALIISACIICGFDFVITKLVSLFFMGA' A
#
# COMPACT_ATOMS: atom_id res chain seq x y z
N MET A 1 9.23 44.97 28.45
CA MET A 1 10.09 43.77 28.45
C MET A 1 9.24 42.56 28.82
N SER A 2 9.49 41.43 28.17
CA SER A 2 9.19 40.06 28.64
C SER A 2 7.72 39.67 28.89
N ALA A 3 7.01 39.21 27.86
CA ALA A 3 5.79 38.41 28.04
C ALA A 3 5.54 37.40 26.90
N LYS A 4 6.60 36.87 26.26
CA LYS A 4 6.46 35.91 25.13
C LYS A 4 7.45 34.75 25.12
N ALA A 5 7.94 34.32 26.29
CA ALA A 5 8.98 33.28 26.38
C ALA A 5 8.70 32.15 27.40
N ALA A 6 7.53 32.09 28.03
CA ALA A 6 7.29 31.17 29.17
C ALA A 6 6.33 29.99 28.88
N ASN A 7 5.85 29.78 27.65
CA ASN A 7 4.90 28.70 27.36
C ASN A 7 5.23 27.89 26.09
N ALA A 8 6.51 27.58 25.87
CA ALA A 8 6.94 26.77 24.72
C ALA A 8 7.95 25.67 25.10
N GLU A 9 8.15 25.38 26.39
CA GLU A 9 9.22 24.49 26.84
C GLU A 9 8.76 23.05 27.13
N ASN A 10 7.48 22.82 27.44
CA ASN A 10 7.06 21.47 27.91
C ASN A 10 6.35 20.60 26.87
N LYS A 11 5.84 21.16 25.75
CA LYS A 11 5.28 20.38 24.62
C LYS A 11 6.27 20.13 23.49
N THR A 12 7.53 20.53 23.66
CA THR A 12 8.59 20.39 22.65
C THR A 12 9.45 19.14 22.89
N GLY A 13 9.43 18.50 24.05
CA GLY A 13 10.28 17.33 24.34
C GLY A 13 9.96 16.07 23.54
N PHE A 14 8.69 15.66 23.47
CA PHE A 14 8.29 14.42 22.80
C PHE A 14 8.11 14.59 21.28
N LEU A 15 7.44 15.67 20.87
CA LEU A 15 7.25 16.02 19.46
C LEU A 15 8.58 16.36 18.75
N ALA A 16 9.51 17.06 19.41
CA ALA A 16 10.83 17.30 18.82
C ALA A 16 11.68 16.02 18.76
N LYS A 17 11.53 15.09 19.73
CA LYS A 17 12.15 13.76 19.63
C LYS A 17 11.64 13.01 18.42
N ILE A 18 10.32 12.87 18.25
CA ILE A 18 9.70 12.20 17.10
C ILE A 18 10.14 12.85 15.79
N LYS A 19 10.16 14.19 15.71
CA LYS A 19 10.63 14.91 14.52
C LYS A 19 12.10 14.59 14.20
N ARG A 20 12.95 14.43 15.21
CA ARG A 20 14.36 14.05 15.05
C ARG A 20 14.48 12.60 14.58
N TYR A 21 13.74 11.66 15.18
CA TYR A 21 13.67 10.27 14.74
C TYR A 21 13.21 10.13 13.28
N PHE A 22 12.15 10.84 12.87
CA PHE A 22 11.69 10.83 11.47
C PHE A 22 12.72 11.44 10.50
N LYS A 23 13.47 12.44 10.95
CA LYS A 23 14.55 13.05 10.16
C LYS A 23 15.70 12.06 9.94
N ASP A 24 16.08 11.33 10.99
CA ASP A 24 17.15 10.33 10.92
C ASP A 24 16.71 9.11 10.07
N MET A 25 15.46 8.64 10.26
CA MET A 25 14.85 7.57 9.44
C MET A 25 14.77 7.95 7.95
N ARG A 26 14.44 9.20 7.63
CA ARG A 26 14.43 9.68 6.23
C ARG A 26 15.83 9.69 5.60
N GLY A 27 16.88 9.87 6.41
CA GLY A 27 18.28 9.79 5.99
C GLY A 27 18.70 8.35 5.64
N GLU A 28 18.27 7.38 6.43
CA GLU A 28 18.53 5.95 6.15
C GLU A 28 17.67 5.41 5.00
N LEU A 29 16.42 5.87 4.87
CA LEU A 29 15.56 5.60 3.71
C LEU A 29 16.13 6.11 2.37
N LYS A 30 17.04 7.09 2.39
CA LYS A 30 17.78 7.52 1.19
C LYS A 30 18.96 6.60 0.86
N LYS A 31 19.47 5.81 1.82
CA LYS A 31 20.48 4.77 1.57
C LYS A 31 19.86 3.50 0.98
N VAL A 32 18.56 3.30 1.19
CA VAL A 32 17.80 2.30 0.45
C VAL A 32 17.82 2.70 -1.03
N VAL A 33 18.50 1.89 -1.83
CA VAL A 33 18.54 1.99 -3.28
C VAL A 33 17.11 1.75 -3.77
N TRP A 34 16.37 2.83 -3.95
CA TRP A 34 15.05 2.73 -4.56
C TRP A 34 15.22 2.45 -6.05
N PRO A 35 14.56 1.40 -6.55
CA PRO A 35 14.54 1.11 -7.98
C PRO A 35 14.03 2.32 -8.76
N GLU A 36 14.48 2.43 -10.00
CA GLU A 36 14.10 3.53 -10.88
C GLU A 36 12.58 3.62 -11.00
N LYS A 37 12.02 4.82 -10.83
CA LYS A 37 10.56 5.06 -10.79
C LYS A 37 9.85 4.49 -12.02
N LYS A 38 10.51 4.51 -13.18
CA LYS A 38 10.02 3.95 -14.44
C LYS A 38 9.86 2.43 -14.39
N GLN A 39 10.81 1.71 -13.78
CA GLN A 39 10.75 0.26 -13.62
C GLN A 39 9.64 -0.13 -12.65
N VAL A 40 9.48 0.62 -11.56
CA VAL A 40 8.38 0.40 -10.59
C VAL A 40 7.02 0.57 -11.27
N LEU A 41 6.85 1.61 -12.08
CA LEU A 41 5.61 1.84 -12.84
C LEU A 41 5.33 0.73 -13.85
N ASN A 42 6.34 0.30 -14.61
CA ASN A 42 6.16 -0.76 -15.61
C ASN A 42 5.77 -2.10 -14.95
N ASN A 43 6.46 -2.46 -13.87
CA ASN A 43 6.16 -3.68 -13.11
C ASN A 43 4.77 -3.62 -12.46
N THR A 44 4.37 -2.46 -11.96
CA THR A 44 3.03 -2.26 -11.39
C THR A 44 1.95 -2.40 -12.48
N GLY A 45 2.19 -1.86 -13.68
CA GLY A 45 1.30 -2.03 -14.82
C GLY A 45 1.09 -3.50 -15.20
N ILE A 46 2.18 -4.27 -15.26
CA ILE A 46 2.13 -5.72 -15.51
C ILE A 46 1.31 -6.45 -14.45
N VAL A 47 1.51 -6.11 -13.17
CA VAL A 47 0.73 -6.71 -12.07
C VAL A 47 -0.76 -6.38 -12.19
N ILE A 48 -1.12 -5.14 -12.53
CA ILE A 48 -2.53 -4.76 -12.74
C ILE A 48 -3.16 -5.59 -13.86
N ILE A 49 -2.45 -5.77 -14.98
CA ILE A 49 -2.91 -6.60 -16.10
C ILE A 49 -3.10 -8.06 -15.65
N ALA A 50 -2.14 -8.61 -14.90
CA ALA A 50 -2.24 -9.97 -14.37
C ALA A 50 -3.43 -10.16 -13.41
N LEU A 51 -3.74 -9.16 -12.59
CA LEU A 51 -4.91 -9.17 -11.70
C LEU A 51 -6.22 -9.19 -12.49
N ILE A 52 -6.32 -8.38 -13.56
CA ILE A 52 -7.51 -8.36 -14.43
C ILE A 52 -7.70 -9.72 -15.10
N ILE A 53 -6.65 -10.31 -15.66
CA ILE A 53 -6.71 -11.63 -16.30
C ILE A 53 -7.12 -12.69 -15.28
N SER A 54 -6.51 -12.68 -14.09
CA SER A 54 -6.85 -13.64 -13.03
C SER A 54 -8.30 -13.51 -12.59
N ALA A 55 -8.80 -12.29 -12.42
CA ALA A 55 -10.21 -12.03 -12.09
C ALA A 55 -11.16 -12.53 -13.18
N CYS A 56 -10.83 -12.31 -14.46
CA CYS A 56 -11.62 -12.84 -15.58
C CYS A 56 -11.67 -14.37 -15.60
N ILE A 57 -10.54 -15.03 -15.33
CA ILE A 57 -10.47 -16.51 -15.28
C ILE A 57 -11.33 -17.04 -14.13
N ILE A 58 -11.21 -16.46 -12.93
CA ILE A 58 -11.99 -16.86 -11.76
C ILE A 58 -13.48 -16.71 -12.05
N CYS A 59 -13.92 -15.52 -12.51
CA CYS A 59 -15.32 -15.29 -12.88
C CYS A 59 -15.83 -16.26 -13.94
N GLY A 60 -15.02 -16.57 -14.96
CA GLY A 60 -15.39 -17.54 -15.99
C GLY A 60 -15.55 -18.95 -15.41
N PHE A 61 -14.63 -19.35 -14.55
CA PHE A 61 -14.64 -20.66 -13.90
C PHE A 61 -15.83 -20.83 -12.94
N ASP A 62 -16.13 -19.80 -12.13
CA ASP A 62 -17.30 -19.76 -11.26
C ASP A 62 -18.60 -19.93 -12.04
N PHE A 63 -18.71 -19.29 -13.22
CA PHE A 63 -19.89 -19.41 -14.07
C PHE A 63 -20.05 -20.80 -14.68
N VAL A 64 -18.95 -21.39 -15.14
CA VAL A 64 -18.92 -22.75 -15.70
C VAL A 64 -19.32 -23.77 -14.63
N ILE A 65 -18.71 -23.70 -13.44
CA ILE A 65 -19.03 -24.60 -12.33
C ILE A 65 -20.48 -24.43 -11.90
N THR A 66 -20.96 -23.19 -11.75
CA THR A 66 -22.36 -22.94 -11.35
C THR A 66 -23.34 -23.54 -12.34
N LYS A 67 -23.09 -23.40 -13.65
CA LYS A 67 -23.93 -24.03 -14.69
C LYS A 67 -23.89 -25.55 -14.61
N LEU A 68 -22.71 -26.13 -14.44
CA LEU A 68 -22.51 -27.59 -14.40
C LEU A 68 -23.17 -28.21 -13.15
N VAL A 69 -22.98 -27.58 -11.98
CA VAL A 69 -23.63 -27.98 -10.72
C VAL A 69 -25.13 -27.80 -10.80
N SER A 70 -25.64 -26.69 -11.34
CA SER A 70 -27.08 -26.47 -11.49
C SER A 70 -27.75 -27.50 -12.41
N LEU A 71 -27.06 -27.92 -13.47
CA LEU A 71 -27.53 -28.96 -14.38
C LEU A 71 -27.58 -30.33 -13.70
N PHE A 72 -26.53 -30.65 -12.93
CA PHE A 72 -26.47 -31.91 -12.18
C PHE A 72 -27.53 -31.95 -11.06
N PHE A 73 -27.73 -30.84 -10.34
CA PHE A 73 -28.70 -30.76 -9.24
C PHE A 73 -30.15 -30.71 -9.73
N MET A 74 -30.43 -30.14 -10.90
CA MET A 74 -31.78 -30.15 -11.50
C MET A 74 -32.12 -31.47 -12.21
N GLY A 75 -31.11 -32.28 -12.52
CA GLY A 75 -31.28 -33.62 -13.08
C GLY A 75 -31.37 -34.74 -12.04
N ALA A 76 -31.27 -34.43 -10.74
CA ALA A 76 -31.37 -35.36 -9.61
C ALA A 76 -32.64 -35.11 -8.79
#